data_AF-A0A9E2V732-F1
#
_entry.id   AF-A0A9E2V732-F1
#
_cell.length_a   1.000
_cell.length_b   1.000
_cell.length_c   1.000
_cell.angle_alpha   90.00
_cell.angle_beta   90.00
_cell.angle_gamma   90.00
#
_symmetry.space_group_name_H-M   'P 1'
#
loop_
_entity.id
_entity.type
_entity.pdbx_description
1 polymer ?
#
loop_
_entity_poly.entity_id
_entity_poly.type
_entity_poly.pdbx_seq_one_letter_code
_entity_poly.pdbx_strand_id
1 'polypeptide(L)'
;METKEQVLEKIMSQEKPNCPHCNQEMSLWEVPPITFSDGLGWGAPYLYVCFNDECPLYKKGWKNIEEHYGHTASYRCMCYPGTDQFEIMPVFSPHGGEGQIIDDQVLMQQEVLKEAI
;
A
#
# COMPACT_ATOMS: atom_id res chain seq x y z
N MET A 1 -23.08 -0.15 6.09
CA MET A 1 -21.71 -0.05 5.55
C MET A 1 -20.79 -0.64 6.60
N GLU A 2 -19.81 -1.45 6.19
CA GLU A 2 -18.78 -1.95 7.11
C GLU A 2 -17.98 -0.77 7.66
N THR A 3 -17.59 -0.81 8.93
CA THR A 3 -16.69 0.19 9.51
C THR A 3 -15.26 -0.08 9.08
N LYS A 4 -14.39 0.93 9.23
CA LYS A 4 -12.97 0.79 8.92
C LYS A 4 -12.31 -0.31 9.76
N GLU A 5 -12.68 -0.42 11.03
CA GLU A 5 -12.18 -1.44 11.97
C GLU A 5 -12.61 -2.84 11.54
N GLN A 6 -13.87 -3.02 11.14
CA GLN A 6 -14.39 -4.30 10.64
C GLN A 6 -13.64 -4.74 9.37
N VAL A 7 -13.33 -3.79 8.48
CA VAL A 7 -12.54 -4.07 7.28
C VAL A 7 -11.11 -4.47 7.67
N LEU A 8 -10.49 -3.77 8.63
CA LEU A 8 -9.14 -4.10 9.11
C LEU A 8 -9.07 -5.51 9.68
N GLU A 9 -10.00 -5.89 10.56
CA GLU A 9 -10.07 -7.24 11.14
C GLU A 9 -10.16 -8.33 10.06
N LYS A 10 -10.99 -8.09 9.04
CA LYS A 10 -11.12 -9.00 7.90
C LYS A 10 -9.81 -9.12 7.11
N ILE A 11 -9.10 -8.01 6.89
CA ILE A 11 -7.80 -7.99 6.19
C ILE A 11 -6.73 -8.73 7.00
N MET A 12 -6.70 -8.56 8.32
CA MET A 12 -5.76 -9.23 9.22
C MET A 12 -5.91 -10.76 9.23
N SER A 13 -7.06 -11.27 8.80
CA SER A 13 -7.30 -12.71 8.64
C SER A 13 -6.87 -13.28 7.27
N GLN A 14 -6.42 -12.42 6.35
CA GLN A 14 -6.00 -12.79 4.99
C GLN A 14 -4.48 -12.85 4.87
N GLU A 15 -3.99 -13.63 3.91
CA GLU A 15 -2.58 -13.63 3.55
C GLU A 15 -2.20 -12.32 2.84
N LYS A 16 -1.04 -11.77 3.19
CA LYS A 16 -0.49 -10.61 2.50
C LYS A 16 -0.08 -11.01 1.08
N PRO A 17 -0.42 -10.23 0.04
CA PRO A 17 0.02 -10.52 -1.31
C PRO A 17 1.51 -10.22 -1.46
N ASN A 18 2.16 -10.97 -2.36
CA ASN A 18 3.50 -10.65 -2.83
C ASN A 18 3.42 -9.73 -4.04
N CYS A 19 4.32 -8.74 -4.11
CA CYS A 19 4.44 -7.86 -5.26
C CYS A 19 4.83 -8.65 -6.51
N PRO A 20 4.10 -8.54 -7.64
CA PRO A 20 4.37 -9.31 -8.86
C PRO A 20 5.69 -8.90 -9.56
N HIS A 21 6.30 -7.79 -9.15
CA HIS A 21 7.52 -7.27 -9.76
C HIS A 21 8.81 -7.65 -9.03
N CYS A 22 8.73 -7.95 -7.73
CA CYS A 22 9.90 -8.28 -6.90
C CYS A 22 9.71 -9.46 -5.96
N ASN A 23 8.49 -10.02 -5.91
CA ASN A 23 8.11 -11.16 -5.08
C ASN A 23 8.35 -10.95 -3.57
N GLN A 24 8.39 -9.71 -3.11
CA GLN A 24 8.41 -9.37 -1.68
C GLN A 24 6.98 -9.21 -1.17
N GLU A 25 6.75 -9.63 0.06
CA GLU A 25 5.49 -9.40 0.77
C GLU A 25 5.20 -7.89 0.85
N MET A 26 3.95 -7.50 0.60
CA MET A 26 3.54 -6.10 0.57
C MET A 26 3.12 -5.61 1.95
N SER A 27 3.33 -4.32 2.23
CA SER A 27 2.93 -3.69 3.48
C SER A 27 1.47 -3.27 3.47
N LEU A 28 0.82 -3.32 4.63
CA LEU A 28 -0.51 -2.75 4.78
C LEU A 28 -0.42 -1.23 4.87
N TRP A 29 -1.25 -0.56 4.07
CA TRP A 29 -1.25 0.88 3.87
C TRP A 29 -2.65 1.45 4.11
N GLU A 30 -2.75 2.40 5.03
CA GLU A 30 -4.00 3.07 5.34
C GLU A 30 -4.25 4.22 4.38
N VAL A 31 -5.39 4.20 3.69
CA VAL A 31 -5.76 5.28 2.76
C VAL A 31 -5.99 6.57 3.55
N PRO A 32 -5.31 7.69 3.20
CA PRO A 32 -5.50 8.96 3.87
C PRO A 32 -6.98 9.38 3.90
N PRO A 33 -7.46 9.93 5.02
CA PRO A 33 -8.87 10.35 5.15
C PRO A 33 -9.23 11.53 4.24
N ILE A 34 -8.23 12.21 3.68
CA ILE A 34 -8.40 13.32 2.75
C ILE A 34 -8.21 12.78 1.34
N THR A 35 -9.29 12.72 0.56
CA THR A 35 -9.22 12.45 -0.87
C THR A 35 -8.61 13.65 -1.59
N PHE A 36 -7.55 13.41 -2.38
CA PHE A 36 -6.92 14.44 -3.21
C PHE A 36 -7.42 14.33 -4.66
N SER A 37 -7.33 15.41 -5.44
CA SER A 37 -7.77 15.47 -6.86
C SER A 37 -9.30 15.50 -7.06
N ASP A 38 -9.90 14.54 -7.76
CA ASP A 38 -11.31 14.52 -8.13
C ASP A 38 -12.26 14.08 -6.99
N GLY A 39 -11.70 13.72 -5.84
CA GLY A 39 -12.46 13.30 -4.66
C GLY A 39 -12.94 11.85 -4.68
N LEU A 40 -12.60 11.06 -5.71
CA LEU A 40 -13.10 9.68 -5.86
C LEU A 40 -12.31 8.66 -5.02
N GLY A 41 -11.09 9.01 -4.60
CA GLY A 41 -10.25 8.15 -3.75
C GLY A 41 -10.03 6.75 -4.34
N TRP A 42 -9.70 5.77 -3.50
CA TRP A 42 -9.46 4.39 -3.93
C TRP A 42 -10.66 3.45 -3.74
N GLY A 43 -11.74 3.93 -3.13
CA GLY A 43 -12.92 3.08 -2.83
C GLY A 43 -12.71 2.03 -1.73
N ALA A 44 -11.54 2.01 -1.08
CA ALA A 44 -11.21 1.12 0.03
C ALA A 44 -10.48 1.91 1.14
N PRO A 45 -10.62 1.52 2.43
CA PRO A 45 -9.91 2.18 3.53
C PRO A 45 -8.45 1.71 3.69
N TYR A 46 -8.09 0.57 3.10
CA TYR A 46 -6.77 -0.02 3.16
C TYR A 46 -6.37 -0.60 1.81
N LEU A 47 -5.07 -0.58 1.53
CA LEU A 47 -4.43 -1.20 0.38
C LEU A 47 -3.19 -1.96 0.84
N TYR A 48 -2.72 -2.88 0.00
CA TYR A 48 -1.35 -3.37 0.11
C TYR A 48 -0.46 -2.58 -0.84
N VAL A 49 0.73 -2.16 -0.38
CA VAL A 49 1.68 -1.39 -1.20
C VAL A 49 3.09 -1.97 -1.07
N CYS A 50 3.79 -2.08 -2.20
CA CYS A 50 5.17 -2.56 -2.24
C CYS A 50 6.16 -1.44 -1.92
N PHE A 51 6.70 -1.43 -0.69
CA PHE A 51 7.75 -0.48 -0.26
C PHE A 51 9.18 -1.02 -0.41
N ASN A 52 9.39 -2.11 -1.15
CA ASN A 52 10.75 -2.55 -1.50
C ASN A 52 11.41 -1.58 -2.49
N ASP A 53 12.42 -0.84 -2.05
CA ASP A 53 13.18 0.12 -2.87
C ASP A 53 14.03 -0.55 -3.96
N GLU A 54 14.28 -1.85 -3.84
CA GLU A 54 14.95 -2.63 -4.89
C GLU A 54 13.98 -3.20 -5.93
N CYS A 55 12.68 -2.90 -5.80
CA CYS A 55 11.67 -3.35 -6.75
C CYS A 55 11.96 -2.81 -8.17
N PRO A 56 12.04 -3.69 -9.19
CA PRO A 56 12.30 -3.27 -10.57
C PRO A 56 11.30 -2.24 -11.11
N LEU A 57 10.02 -2.34 -10.70
CA LEU A 57 8.98 -1.38 -11.07
C LEU A 57 9.33 0.03 -10.55
N TYR A 58 9.64 0.13 -9.26
CA TYR A 58 9.96 1.39 -8.58
C TYR A 58 11.27 2.02 -9.08
N LYS A 59 12.33 1.23 -9.24
CA LYS A 59 13.61 1.74 -9.75
C LYS A 59 13.50 2.27 -11.18
N LYS A 60 12.78 1.54 -12.05
CA LYS A 60 12.55 1.97 -13.44
C LYS A 60 11.62 3.18 -13.52
N GLY A 61 10.69 3.32 -12.57
CA GLY A 61 9.74 4.44 -12.54
C GLY A 61 10.41 5.80 -12.47
N TRP A 62 11.44 5.97 -11.64
CA TRP A 62 12.19 7.23 -11.52
C TRP A 62 12.70 7.73 -12.88
N LYS A 63 13.40 6.86 -13.59
CA LYS A 63 13.94 7.16 -14.92
C LYS A 63 12.83 7.33 -15.96
N ASN A 64 11.81 6.47 -15.94
CA ASN A 64 10.71 6.50 -16.90
C ASN A 64 9.93 7.81 -16.83
N ILE A 65 9.60 8.27 -15.62
CA ILE A 65 8.85 9.51 -15.43
C ILE A 65 9.71 10.74 -15.76
N GLU A 66 10.99 10.72 -15.39
CA GLU A 66 11.93 11.79 -15.75
C GLU A 66 12.06 11.93 -17.27
N GLU A 67 12.28 10.83 -18.00
CA GLU A 67 12.51 10.85 -19.45
C GLU A 67 11.28 11.27 -20.27
N HIS A 68 10.07 10.87 -19.85
CA HIS A 68 8.84 11.11 -20.62
C HIS A 68 8.06 12.36 -20.18
N TYR A 69 8.22 12.79 -18.93
CA TYR A 69 7.41 13.85 -18.34
C TYR A 69 8.23 14.95 -17.65
N GLY A 70 9.56 14.81 -17.53
CA GLY A 70 10.42 15.84 -16.95
C GLY A 70 10.20 16.07 -15.45
N HIS A 71 9.65 15.07 -14.75
CA HIS A 71 9.35 15.15 -13.32
C HIS A 71 10.14 14.09 -12.53
N THR A 72 10.64 14.47 -11.35
CA THR A 72 11.24 13.52 -10.40
C THR A 72 10.12 12.82 -9.63
N ALA A 73 9.64 11.71 -10.16
CA ALA A 73 8.64 10.86 -9.52
C ALA A 73 8.84 9.40 -9.94
N SER A 74 8.24 8.49 -9.20
CA SER A 74 8.17 7.07 -9.55
C SER A 74 6.77 6.54 -9.23
N TYR A 75 6.61 5.23 -9.24
CA TYR A 75 5.38 4.55 -8.87
C TYR A 75 5.70 3.27 -8.08
N ARG A 76 4.86 2.97 -7.08
CA ARG A 76 4.90 1.72 -6.32
C ARG A 76 3.70 0.85 -6.72
N CYS A 77 3.90 -0.47 -6.69
CA CYS A 77 2.81 -1.42 -6.93
C CYS A 77 1.85 -1.40 -5.74
N MET A 78 0.55 -1.37 -6.00
CA MET A 78 -0.51 -1.51 -4.99
C MET A 78 -1.44 -2.67 -5.34
N CYS A 79 -2.14 -3.20 -4.33
CA CYS A 79 -3.13 -4.27 -4.48
C CYS A 79 -4.32 -4.03 -3.54
N TYR A 80 -5.53 -4.32 -4.03
CA TYR A 80 -6.74 -4.28 -3.22
C TYR A 80 -6.86 -5.55 -2.37
N PRO A 81 -7.14 -5.45 -1.05
CA PRO A 81 -7.27 -6.62 -0.19
C PRO A 81 -8.34 -7.60 -0.69
N GLY A 82 -8.03 -8.89 -0.64
CA GLY A 82 -8.90 -9.97 -1.11
C GLY A 82 -8.98 -10.13 -2.63
N THR A 83 -8.08 -9.50 -3.39
CA THR A 83 -8.02 -9.59 -4.86
C THR A 83 -6.60 -9.82 -5.35
N ASP A 84 -6.48 -10.21 -6.62
CA ASP A 84 -5.21 -10.19 -7.37
C ASP A 84 -5.13 -8.98 -8.32
N GLN A 85 -5.85 -7.89 -8.00
CA GLN A 85 -5.86 -6.67 -8.79
C GLN A 85 -4.69 -5.77 -8.38
N PHE A 86 -3.65 -5.76 -9.22
CA PHE A 86 -2.47 -4.93 -9.03
C PHE A 86 -2.52 -3.66 -9.88
N GLU A 87 -2.22 -2.53 -9.26
CA GLU A 87 -2.17 -1.22 -9.90
C GLU A 87 -0.91 -0.45 -9.48
N ILE A 88 -0.77 0.78 -9.97
CA ILE A 88 0.37 1.64 -9.66
C ILE A 88 -0.07 2.90 -8.91
N MET A 89 0.64 3.21 -7.83
CA MET A 89 0.47 4.44 -7.07
C MET A 89 1.68 5.36 -7.33
N PRO A 90 1.50 6.58 -7.84
CA PRO A 90 2.61 7.51 -8.04
C PRO A 90 3.20 7.96 -6.69
N VAL A 91 4.52 8.11 -6.65
CA VAL A 91 5.28 8.63 -5.50
C VAL A 91 6.22 9.74 -5.95
N PHE A 92 6.25 10.83 -5.20
CA PHE A 92 6.99 12.06 -5.56
C PHE A 92 8.29 12.25 -4.76
N SER A 93 8.63 11.27 -3.91
CA SER A 93 9.89 11.19 -3.19
C SER A 93 10.17 9.73 -2.83
N PRO A 94 11.41 9.37 -2.44
CA PRO A 94 11.71 8.03 -1.96
C PRO A 94 10.81 7.58 -0.80
N HIS A 95 10.48 8.51 0.10
CA HIS A 95 9.60 8.30 1.25
C HIS A 95 8.11 8.46 0.95
N GLY A 96 7.74 8.64 -0.32
CA GLY A 96 6.36 8.86 -0.74
C GLY A 96 5.47 7.70 -0.31
N GLY A 97 4.46 7.98 0.52
CA GLY A 97 3.49 7.01 1.01
C GLY A 97 3.89 6.27 2.28
N GLU A 98 5.14 6.34 2.75
CA GLU A 98 5.62 5.57 3.92
C GLU A 98 4.90 5.96 5.23
N GLY A 99 4.46 7.21 5.36
CA GLY A 99 3.78 7.70 6.57
C GLY A 99 2.41 7.07 6.84
N GLN A 100 1.90 6.26 5.92
CA GLN A 100 0.62 5.56 6.04
C GLN A 100 0.78 4.04 6.20
N ILE A 101 2.02 3.54 6.33
CA ILE A 101 2.29 2.14 6.64
C ILE A 101 1.83 1.86 8.08
N ILE A 102 1.05 0.80 8.26
CA ILE A 102 0.48 0.43 9.57
C ILE A 102 0.86 -0.98 10.03
N ASP A 103 1.86 -1.61 9.39
CA ASP A 103 2.29 -2.98 9.71
C ASP A 103 2.61 -3.17 11.21
N ASP A 104 3.36 -2.25 11.82
CA ASP A 104 3.70 -2.31 13.25
C ASP A 104 2.47 -2.21 14.15
N GLN A 105 1.52 -1.33 13.80
CA GLN A 105 0.28 -1.15 14.56
C GLN A 105 -0.58 -2.42 14.51
N VAL A 106 -0.66 -3.03 13.32
CA VAL A 106 -1.37 -4.29 13.10
C VAL A 106 -0.74 -5.43 13.87
N LEU A 107 0.59 -5.53 13.87
CA LEU A 107 1.31 -6.56 14.62
C LEU A 107 1.04 -6.45 16.13
N MET A 108 1.14 -5.25 16.70
CA MET A 108 0.83 -5.01 18.11
C MET A 108 -0.61 -5.40 18.45
N GLN A 109 -1.57 -5.06 17.58
CA GLN A 109 -2.97 -5.43 17.78
C GLN A 109 -3.19 -6.96 17.74
N GLN A 110 -2.48 -7.67 16.87
CA GLN A 110 -2.51 -9.14 16.82
C GLN A 110 -1.92 -9.77 18.08
N GLU A 111 -0.83 -9.22 18.62
CA GLU A 111 -0.19 -9.71 19.84
C GLU A 111 -1.11 -9.54 21.05
N VAL A 112 -1.68 -8.34 21.24
CA VAL A 112 -2.64 -8.06 22.33
C VAL A 112 -3.85 -9.00 22.25
N LEU A 113 -4.37 -9.27 21.06
CA LEU A 113 -5.51 -10.17 20.89
C LEU A 113 -5.16 -11.64 21.21
N LYS A 114 -3.94 -12.08 20.92
CA LYS A 114 -3.44 -13.43 21.27
C LYS A 114 -3.24 -13.61 22.77
N GLU A 115 -2.79 -12.57 23.48
CA GLU A 115 -2.56 -12.61 24.93
C GLU A 115 -3.87 -12.57 25.76
N ALA A 116 -4.97 -12.12 25.15
CA ALA A 116 -6.28 -12.04 25.79
C ALA A 116 -7.08 -13.37 25.78
N ILE A 117 -6.52 -14.44 25.20
CA ILE A 117 -7.10 -15.79 25.10
C ILE A 117 -6.39 -16.73 26.07
#